data_AF-A0A7C3BQ02-F1
#
_entry.id   AF-A0A7C3BQ02-F1
#
_cell.length_a   1.000
_cell.length_b   1.000
_cell.length_c   1.000
_cell.angle_alpha   90.00
_cell.angle_beta   90.00
_cell.angle_gamma   90.00
#
_symmetry.space_group_name_H-M   'P 1'
#
loop_
_entity.id
_entity.type
_entity.pdbx_description
1 polymer ?
#
loop_
_entity_poly.entity_id
_entity_poly.type
_entity_poly.pdbx_seq_one_letter_code
_entity_poly.pdbx_strand_id
1 'polypeptide(L)'
;MSEPLKIKLRTLTPLWTGGVDGKSERLHVTGIMGSLRWWYEALVRGLGGKACDPTDTKCQYDSQSPEPLEKQLCPACRLFGATGWRRRFRLVVRDTTRPDGPTGTHRPTGDRFKRDGKTRPSWYFNNGPGRGGTITVSVIPLASDFDPNVILGLFELIELHAGLAAKTQLGYGWIKIGKSPSLNVPAFVQAMQSAAAARPGDSEGLPSLKEMFFAQIETKDQGITATLNLKYDFRAAFRNAFGGNKTLRHSICGTVKDGRQASKISLSQAVNGTMRVWGWIPEDFRVPNVTRSQVVDEIKATIKIFGALKSWREYDPSQVDGATFLTSLLEKGGRQ
;
A
#
# COMPACT_ATOMS: atom_id res chain seq x y z
N MET A 1 -32.91 -4.97 -1.20
CA MET A 1 -31.54 -4.50 -0.90
C MET A 1 -30.72 -5.74 -0.59
N SER A 2 -29.57 -5.94 -1.26
CA SER A 2 -28.68 -7.05 -0.97
C SER A 2 -28.08 -6.92 0.43
N GLU A 3 -27.82 -8.07 1.09
CA GLU A 3 -27.19 -8.06 2.40
C GLU A 3 -25.78 -7.46 2.32
N PRO A 4 -25.35 -6.59 3.26
CA PRO A 4 -24.01 -6.04 3.26
C PRO A 4 -22.95 -7.14 3.39
N LEU A 5 -21.90 -7.06 2.56
CA LEU A 5 -20.71 -7.89 2.73
C LEU A 5 -19.98 -7.47 4.01
N LYS A 6 -19.84 -8.39 4.96
CA LYS A 6 -19.16 -8.15 6.24
C LYS A 6 -17.78 -8.81 6.26
N ILE A 7 -16.77 -8.03 6.62
CA ILE A 7 -15.37 -8.45 6.71
C ILE A 7 -14.86 -8.10 8.10
N LYS A 8 -14.47 -9.11 8.88
CA LYS A 8 -13.85 -8.91 10.21
C LYS A 8 -12.34 -8.85 10.05
N LEU A 9 -11.72 -7.74 10.44
CA LEU A 9 -10.27 -7.53 10.38
C LEU A 9 -9.68 -7.48 11.78
N ARG A 10 -8.53 -8.13 11.98
CA ARG A 10 -7.71 -8.03 13.18
C ARG A 10 -6.38 -7.36 12.80
N THR A 11 -5.95 -6.38 13.57
CA THR A 11 -4.63 -5.76 13.38
C THR A 11 -3.54 -6.69 13.92
N LEU A 12 -2.53 -6.97 13.10
CA LEU A 12 -1.26 -7.58 13.53
C LEU A 12 -0.24 -6.50 13.91
N THR A 13 -0.31 -5.35 13.24
CA THR A 13 0.37 -4.12 13.65
C THR A 13 -0.63 -2.96 13.66
N PRO A 14 -0.40 -1.89 14.45
CA PRO A 14 -1.38 -0.83 14.62
C PRO A 14 -1.82 -0.22 13.29
N LEU A 15 -3.10 0.11 13.14
CA LEU A 15 -3.61 0.91 12.02
C LEU A 15 -3.43 2.39 12.32
N TRP A 16 -3.03 3.19 11.33
CA TRP A 16 -3.04 4.64 11.48
C TRP A 16 -3.91 5.27 10.41
N THR A 17 -4.89 6.05 10.84
CA THR A 17 -5.80 6.80 9.97
C THR A 17 -5.86 8.24 10.45
N GLY A 18 -5.58 9.20 9.57
CA GLY A 18 -5.64 10.62 9.90
C GLY A 18 -7.06 11.18 9.78
N GLY A 19 -7.48 11.92 10.80
CA GLY A 19 -8.60 12.83 10.74
C GLY A 19 -8.29 14.09 9.94
N VAL A 20 -9.24 15.03 9.92
CA VAL A 20 -9.10 16.31 9.21
C VAL A 20 -7.95 17.16 9.78
N ASP A 21 -7.68 17.03 11.08
CA ASP A 21 -6.56 17.66 11.78
C ASP A 21 -5.23 16.88 11.64
N GLY A 22 -5.24 15.80 10.85
CA GLY A 22 -4.08 14.94 10.63
C GLY A 22 -3.73 14.03 11.80
N LYS A 23 -4.61 13.87 12.81
CA LYS A 23 -4.40 13.02 13.99
C LYS A 23 -5.18 11.70 13.94
N SER A 24 -4.72 10.72 14.70
CA SER A 24 -5.31 9.38 14.81
C SER A 24 -5.94 9.14 16.19
N GLU A 25 -6.82 10.06 16.61
CA GLU A 25 -7.53 9.97 17.90
C GLU A 25 -8.58 8.86 17.93
N ARG A 26 -9.12 8.53 16.76
CA ARG A 26 -10.02 7.40 16.50
C ARG A 26 -9.74 6.81 15.11
N LEU A 27 -10.35 5.67 14.80
CA LEU A 27 -10.27 5.14 13.45
C LEU A 27 -11.14 5.97 12.49
N HIS A 28 -10.54 6.48 11.42
CA HIS A 28 -11.21 7.25 10.38
C HIS A 28 -11.43 6.39 9.14
N VAL A 29 -12.70 6.19 8.77
CA VAL A 29 -13.11 5.41 7.60
C VAL A 29 -12.48 5.94 6.31
N THR A 30 -12.24 7.24 6.22
CA THR A 30 -11.56 7.89 5.09
C THR A 30 -10.15 7.34 4.84
N GLY A 31 -9.40 6.99 5.90
CA GLY A 31 -8.07 6.40 5.76
C GLY A 31 -8.10 4.98 5.18
N ILE A 32 -9.10 4.18 5.57
CA ILE A 32 -9.33 2.84 4.99
C ILE A 32 -9.77 2.99 3.52
N MET A 33 -10.73 3.88 3.26
CA MET A 33 -11.22 4.16 1.90
C MET A 33 -10.10 4.61 0.97
N GLY A 34 -9.22 5.50 1.43
CA GLY A 34 -8.07 5.98 0.65
C GLY A 34 -7.08 4.87 0.32
N SER A 35 -6.80 3.98 1.28
CA SER A 35 -5.92 2.83 1.07
C SER A 35 -6.51 1.84 0.05
N LEU A 36 -7.81 1.51 0.17
CA LEU A 36 -8.50 0.67 -0.81
C LEU A 36 -8.49 1.29 -2.22
N ARG A 37 -8.76 2.60 -2.30
CA ARG A 37 -8.71 3.33 -3.58
C ARG A 37 -7.32 3.27 -4.20
N TRP A 38 -6.27 3.50 -3.41
CA TRP A 38 -4.88 3.47 -3.90
C TRP A 38 -4.50 2.10 -4.46
N TRP A 39 -4.86 1.02 -3.77
CA TRP A 39 -4.64 -0.35 -4.27
C TRP A 39 -5.44 -0.62 -5.54
N TYR A 40 -6.70 -0.19 -5.60
CA TYR A 40 -7.50 -0.34 -6.81
C TYR A 40 -6.89 0.42 -8.01
N GLU A 41 -6.43 1.65 -7.80
CA GLU A 41 -5.73 2.44 -8.83
C GLU A 41 -4.46 1.73 -9.34
N ALA A 42 -3.66 1.18 -8.43
CA ALA A 42 -2.45 0.44 -8.79
C ALA A 42 -2.75 -0.84 -9.59
N LEU A 43 -3.82 -1.57 -9.25
CA LEU A 43 -4.26 -2.74 -10.00
C LEU A 43 -4.79 -2.35 -11.39
N VAL A 44 -5.61 -1.30 -11.49
CA VAL A 44 -6.12 -0.79 -12.77
C VAL A 44 -4.95 -0.43 -13.70
N ARG A 45 -3.96 0.33 -13.22
CA ARG A 45 -2.75 0.67 -14.01
C ARG A 45 -1.94 -0.58 -14.36
N GLY A 46 -1.78 -1.49 -13.40
CA GLY A 46 -1.09 -2.76 -13.59
C GLY A 46 -1.70 -3.63 -14.69
N LEU A 47 -3.00 -3.51 -14.92
CA LEU A 47 -3.75 -4.24 -15.95
C LEU A 47 -3.95 -3.43 -17.24
N GLY A 48 -3.25 -2.30 -17.42
CA GLY A 48 -3.26 -1.48 -18.64
C GLY A 48 -4.38 -0.44 -18.72
N GLY A 49 -5.09 -0.19 -17.61
CA GLY A 49 -6.13 0.82 -17.52
C GLY A 49 -5.62 2.16 -16.98
N LYS A 50 -6.26 3.25 -17.39
CA LYS A 50 -5.96 4.59 -16.88
C LYS A 50 -6.59 4.81 -15.51
N ALA A 51 -5.80 5.22 -14.52
CA ALA A 51 -6.30 5.70 -13.23
C ALA A 51 -5.67 7.05 -12.89
N CYS A 52 -6.49 8.08 -12.71
CA CYS A 52 -6.04 9.45 -12.53
C CYS A 52 -5.22 9.64 -11.24
N ASP A 53 -4.34 10.65 -11.21
CA ASP A 53 -3.66 11.07 -9.99
C ASP A 53 -4.62 11.92 -9.14
N PRO A 54 -5.05 11.46 -7.95
CA PRO A 54 -5.97 12.23 -7.12
C PRO A 54 -5.39 13.56 -6.60
N THR A 55 -4.08 13.78 -6.73
CA THR A 55 -3.36 14.99 -6.28
C THR A 55 -3.18 16.05 -7.37
N ASP A 56 -3.30 15.68 -8.64
CA ASP A 56 -3.04 16.57 -9.78
C ASP A 56 -4.25 16.63 -10.73
N THR A 57 -4.58 15.52 -11.39
CA THR A 57 -5.68 15.45 -12.36
C THR A 57 -6.90 14.74 -11.78
N LYS A 58 -7.99 15.45 -11.54
CA LYS A 58 -9.24 14.86 -11.02
C LYS A 58 -10.26 14.68 -12.14
N CYS A 59 -10.85 13.47 -12.23
CA CYS A 59 -12.01 13.27 -13.10
C CYS A 59 -13.20 14.09 -12.56
N GLN A 60 -14.00 14.62 -13.47
CA GLN A 60 -15.27 15.27 -13.19
C GLN A 60 -16.33 14.65 -14.09
N TYR A 61 -17.46 14.29 -13.51
CA TYR A 61 -18.62 13.84 -14.27
C TYR A 61 -19.56 15.01 -14.51
N ASP A 62 -20.00 15.13 -15.75
CA ASP A 62 -21.02 16.08 -16.20
C ASP A 62 -22.12 15.30 -16.93
N SER A 63 -23.34 15.35 -16.40
CA SER A 63 -24.49 14.69 -16.99
C SER A 63 -24.94 15.31 -18.31
N GLN A 64 -24.51 16.54 -18.61
CA GLN A 64 -24.81 17.23 -19.86
C GLN A 64 -23.75 17.01 -20.94
N SER A 65 -22.60 16.41 -20.59
CA SER A 65 -21.56 16.11 -21.57
C SER A 65 -22.00 14.99 -22.53
N PRO A 66 -21.74 15.11 -23.84
CA PRO A 66 -22.04 14.06 -24.81
C PRO A 66 -21.06 12.87 -24.73
N GLU A 67 -19.97 13.00 -23.98
CA GLU A 67 -18.98 11.93 -23.87
C GLU A 67 -19.50 10.78 -22.99
N PRO A 68 -19.27 9.51 -23.38
CA PRO A 68 -19.62 8.36 -22.55
C PRO A 68 -18.90 8.40 -21.20
N LEU A 69 -19.52 7.75 -20.20
CA LEU A 69 -19.06 7.73 -18.81
C LEU A 69 -17.58 7.31 -18.67
N GLU A 70 -17.14 6.34 -19.46
CA GLU A 70 -15.78 5.79 -19.50
C GLU A 70 -14.74 6.84 -19.88
N LYS A 71 -15.10 7.79 -20.75
CA LYS A 71 -14.22 8.89 -21.15
C LYS A 71 -14.23 10.02 -20.14
N GLN A 72 -15.31 10.22 -19.38
CA GLN A 72 -15.36 11.21 -18.31
C GLN A 72 -14.63 10.72 -17.05
N LEU A 73 -14.87 9.48 -16.62
CA LEU A 73 -14.36 8.94 -15.36
C LEU A 73 -13.43 7.75 -15.54
N CYS A 74 -12.28 7.76 -14.86
CA CYS A 74 -11.43 6.57 -14.77
C CYS A 74 -12.11 5.46 -13.92
N PRO A 75 -11.69 4.19 -14.01
CA PRO A 75 -12.31 3.10 -13.26
C PRO A 75 -12.34 3.35 -11.74
N ALA A 76 -11.26 3.91 -11.18
CA ALA A 76 -11.21 4.25 -9.76
C ALA A 76 -12.24 5.32 -9.38
N CYS A 77 -12.42 6.36 -10.20
CA CYS A 77 -13.43 7.40 -10.00
C CYS A 77 -14.85 6.85 -10.16
N ARG A 78 -15.09 5.94 -11.12
CA ARG A 78 -16.39 5.26 -11.27
C ARG A 78 -16.77 4.47 -10.03
N LEU A 79 -15.82 3.78 -9.41
CA LEU A 79 -16.06 2.95 -8.22
C LEU A 79 -16.11 3.78 -6.91
N PHE A 80 -15.07 4.58 -6.65
CA PHE A 80 -14.86 5.29 -5.37
C PHE A 80 -15.53 6.68 -5.32
N GLY A 81 -16.04 7.17 -6.44
CA GLY A 81 -16.64 8.50 -6.59
C GLY A 81 -15.65 9.53 -7.12
N ALA A 82 -16.22 10.62 -7.64
CA ALA A 82 -15.53 11.81 -8.15
C ALA A 82 -16.46 13.04 -8.05
N THR A 83 -15.99 14.22 -8.43
CA THR A 83 -16.86 15.41 -8.54
C THR A 83 -17.99 15.13 -9.53
N GLY A 84 -19.24 15.39 -9.14
CA GLY A 84 -20.42 15.06 -9.94
C GLY A 84 -20.82 13.57 -9.95
N TRP A 85 -20.00 12.65 -9.42
CA TRP A 85 -20.26 11.22 -9.45
C TRP A 85 -20.24 10.56 -8.07
N ARG A 86 -21.36 9.95 -7.70
CA ARG A 86 -21.50 9.27 -6.41
C ARG A 86 -20.78 7.91 -6.41
N ARG A 87 -20.10 7.61 -5.29
CA ARG A 87 -19.52 6.28 -5.01
C ARG A 87 -20.56 5.17 -5.13
N ARG A 88 -20.15 4.00 -5.67
CA ARG A 88 -21.04 2.84 -5.88
C ARG A 88 -21.31 2.00 -4.62
N PHE A 89 -20.65 2.30 -3.52
CA PHE A 89 -20.80 1.60 -2.25
C PHE A 89 -20.63 2.52 -1.04
N ARG A 90 -21.12 2.08 0.12
CA ARG A 90 -20.89 2.69 1.42
C ARG A 90 -20.06 1.75 2.27
N LEU A 91 -19.00 2.28 2.87
CA LEU A 91 -18.17 1.57 3.84
C LEU A 91 -18.59 2.00 5.24
N VAL A 92 -19.08 1.06 6.05
CA VAL A 92 -19.40 1.28 7.47
C VAL A 92 -18.40 0.50 8.30
N VAL A 93 -17.77 1.14 9.28
CA VAL A 93 -16.77 0.48 10.13
C VAL A 93 -17.26 0.52 11.58
N ARG A 94 -17.39 -0.66 12.17
CA ARG A 94 -17.53 -0.83 13.61
C ARG A 94 -16.13 -0.99 14.19
N ASP A 95 -15.71 0.02 14.94
CA ASP A 95 -14.39 0.09 15.56
C ASP A 95 -14.42 -0.44 17.00
N THR A 96 -13.57 -1.41 17.31
CA THR A 96 -13.33 -1.91 18.68
C THR A 96 -11.85 -1.84 19.06
N THR A 97 -11.08 -1.03 18.32
CA THR A 97 -9.65 -0.86 18.53
C THR A 97 -9.37 0.06 19.73
N ARG A 98 -8.16 -0.07 20.26
CA ARG A 98 -7.60 0.80 21.31
C ARG A 98 -6.34 1.48 20.79
N PRO A 99 -5.93 2.61 21.39
CA PRO A 99 -4.63 3.22 21.09
C PRO A 99 -3.51 2.18 21.19
N ASP A 100 -2.63 2.12 20.19
CA ASP A 100 -1.52 1.17 20.12
C ASP A 100 -0.33 1.76 19.34
N GLY A 101 0.89 1.49 19.80
CA GLY A 101 2.13 2.03 19.27
C GLY A 101 2.55 3.39 19.84
N PRO A 102 3.72 3.90 19.42
CA PRO A 102 4.33 5.10 19.97
C PRO A 102 3.50 6.37 19.74
N THR A 103 3.58 7.30 20.70
CA THR A 103 2.88 8.59 20.70
C THR A 103 3.82 9.78 20.89
N GLY A 104 3.50 10.91 20.26
CA GLY A 104 3.98 12.23 20.69
C GLY A 104 5.48 12.49 20.45
N THR A 105 6.15 13.06 21.46
CA THR A 105 7.58 13.46 21.45
C THR A 105 8.56 12.29 21.58
N HIS A 106 8.08 11.10 21.95
CA HIS A 106 8.90 9.90 21.98
C HIS A 106 9.33 9.57 20.56
N ARG A 107 10.63 9.71 20.30
CA ARG A 107 11.24 9.33 19.02
C ARG A 107 11.83 7.94 19.18
N PRO A 108 11.08 6.86 18.87
CA PRO A 108 11.62 5.52 19.01
C PRO A 108 12.84 5.38 18.10
N THR A 109 13.81 4.64 18.61
CA THR A 109 15.08 4.35 17.94
C THR A 109 15.19 2.86 17.72
N GLY A 110 15.85 2.48 16.64
CA GLY A 110 16.35 1.13 16.49
C GLY A 110 17.65 0.90 17.29
N ASP A 111 18.35 -0.17 16.93
CA ASP A 111 19.65 -0.56 17.49
C ASP A 111 20.84 -0.17 16.62
N ARG A 112 20.59 0.37 15.43
CA ARG A 112 21.64 0.87 14.55
C ARG A 112 22.26 2.15 15.12
N PHE A 113 23.55 2.35 14.86
CA PHE A 113 24.24 3.62 15.09
C PHE A 113 24.36 4.43 13.80
N LYS A 114 24.35 5.76 13.94
CA LYS A 114 24.71 6.67 12.86
C LYS A 114 26.20 6.55 12.54
N ARG A 115 26.64 7.23 11.46
CA ARG A 115 28.04 7.28 11.03
C ARG A 115 29.02 7.76 12.10
N ASP A 116 28.54 8.50 13.09
CA ASP A 116 29.34 8.95 14.24
C ASP A 116 29.66 7.84 15.25
N GLY A 117 29.05 6.65 15.10
CA GLY A 117 29.21 5.52 16.00
C GLY A 117 28.61 5.72 17.40
N LYS A 118 27.96 6.86 17.65
CA LYS A 118 27.53 7.30 18.98
C LYS A 118 26.04 7.54 19.07
N THR A 119 25.43 8.12 18.04
CA THR A 119 24.02 8.50 18.06
C THR A 119 23.15 7.49 17.35
N ARG A 120 21.98 7.18 17.93
CA ARG A 120 20.98 6.32 17.28
C ARG A 120 20.05 7.14 16.37
N PRO A 121 19.56 6.55 15.26
CA PRO A 121 18.50 7.13 14.44
C PRO A 121 17.17 7.14 15.20
N SER A 122 16.40 8.24 15.11
CA SER A 122 15.17 8.43 15.88
C SER A 122 14.02 8.93 14.99
N TRP A 123 12.92 8.21 14.88
CA TRP A 123 11.82 8.55 13.95
C TRP A 123 10.66 9.24 14.64
N TYR A 124 9.93 10.08 13.91
CA TYR A 124 8.81 10.84 14.45
C TYR A 124 7.48 10.09 14.27
N PHE A 125 6.79 9.85 15.38
CA PHE A 125 5.45 9.27 15.42
C PHE A 125 4.44 10.31 15.92
N ASN A 126 4.43 11.46 15.26
CA ASN A 126 3.53 12.56 15.58
C ASN A 126 2.08 12.21 15.21
N ASN A 127 1.15 12.97 15.79
CA ASN A 127 -0.28 12.94 15.46
C ASN A 127 -1.02 11.67 15.91
N GLY A 128 -0.73 11.25 17.14
CA GLY A 128 -1.44 10.19 17.85
C GLY A 128 -0.94 8.78 17.56
N PRO A 129 -1.24 7.84 18.47
CA PRO A 129 -0.89 6.43 18.29
C PRO A 129 -1.63 5.83 17.10
N GLY A 130 -1.20 4.64 16.70
CA GLY A 130 -2.06 3.78 15.89
C GLY A 130 -3.18 3.20 16.71
N ARG A 131 -3.89 2.28 16.09
CA ARG A 131 -5.05 1.62 16.67
C ARG A 131 -4.89 0.12 16.50
N GLY A 132 -4.81 -0.58 17.62
CA GLY A 132 -4.69 -2.04 17.69
C GLY A 132 -6.01 -2.68 18.13
N GLY A 133 -6.38 -3.81 17.55
CA GLY A 133 -7.55 -4.58 17.92
C GLY A 133 -8.30 -5.13 16.71
N THR A 134 -9.63 -5.13 16.80
CA THR A 134 -10.51 -5.65 15.75
C THR A 134 -11.39 -4.53 15.19
N ILE A 135 -11.63 -4.57 13.88
CA ILE A 135 -12.67 -3.77 13.23
C ILE A 135 -13.56 -4.69 12.39
N THR A 136 -14.83 -4.32 12.25
CA THR A 136 -15.74 -4.98 11.30
C THR A 136 -16.15 -3.98 10.24
N VAL A 137 -15.83 -4.32 9.00
CA VAL A 137 -16.12 -3.52 7.82
C VAL A 137 -17.38 -4.09 7.16
N SER A 138 -18.38 -3.25 6.92
CA SER A 138 -19.56 -3.59 6.13
C SER A 138 -19.53 -2.80 4.83
N VAL A 139 -19.52 -3.53 3.70
CA VAL A 139 -19.59 -2.98 2.35
C VAL A 139 -21.05 -3.06 1.90
N ILE A 140 -21.70 -1.91 1.82
CA ILE A 140 -23.11 -1.80 1.44
C ILE A 140 -23.17 -1.33 -0.02
N PRO A 141 -23.68 -2.14 -0.96
CA PRO A 141 -23.91 -1.70 -2.33
C PRO A 141 -24.86 -0.49 -2.38
N LEU A 142 -24.47 0.55 -3.12
CA LEU A 142 -25.32 1.71 -3.41
C LEU A 142 -25.83 1.71 -4.86
N ALA A 143 -25.25 0.85 -5.69
CA ALA A 143 -25.65 0.63 -7.06
C ALA A 143 -25.90 -0.87 -7.31
N SER A 144 -26.85 -1.18 -8.18
CA SER A 144 -27.28 -2.56 -8.46
C SER A 144 -26.22 -3.40 -9.19
N ASP A 145 -25.34 -2.74 -9.95
CA ASP A 145 -24.26 -3.33 -10.74
C ASP A 145 -22.94 -3.48 -9.96
N PHE A 146 -22.90 -3.04 -8.70
CA PHE A 146 -21.68 -3.10 -7.90
C PHE A 146 -21.52 -4.47 -7.21
N ASP A 147 -20.44 -5.17 -7.57
CA ASP A 147 -20.01 -6.37 -6.87
C ASP A 147 -19.12 -6.03 -5.64
N PRO A 148 -19.58 -6.31 -4.39
CA PRO A 148 -18.79 -6.06 -3.20
C PRO A 148 -17.51 -6.93 -3.10
N ASN A 149 -17.38 -8.00 -3.87
CA ASN A 149 -16.16 -8.83 -3.90
C ASN A 149 -14.94 -8.07 -4.42
N VAL A 150 -15.13 -7.00 -5.20
CA VAL A 150 -14.03 -6.09 -5.57
C VAL A 150 -13.34 -5.54 -4.32
N ILE A 151 -14.11 -5.18 -3.29
CA ILE A 151 -13.55 -4.67 -2.03
C ILE A 151 -12.92 -5.79 -1.20
N LEU A 152 -13.50 -7.00 -1.21
CA LEU A 152 -12.90 -8.16 -0.56
C LEU A 152 -11.53 -8.50 -1.17
N GLY A 153 -11.42 -8.52 -2.50
CA GLY A 153 -10.17 -8.82 -3.19
C GLY A 153 -9.05 -7.82 -2.88
N LEU A 154 -9.40 -6.53 -2.73
CA LEU A 154 -8.44 -5.53 -2.25
C LEU A 154 -7.99 -5.82 -0.81
N PHE A 155 -8.90 -6.19 0.08
CA PHE A 155 -8.53 -6.57 1.45
C PHE A 155 -7.66 -7.84 1.49
N GLU A 156 -7.97 -8.86 0.69
CA GLU A 156 -7.16 -10.08 0.62
C GLU A 156 -5.75 -9.79 0.08
N LEU A 157 -5.61 -8.98 -0.97
CA LEU A 157 -4.31 -8.54 -1.48
C LEU A 157 -3.49 -7.82 -0.41
N ILE A 158 -4.12 -6.88 0.30
CA ILE A 158 -3.49 -6.13 1.40
C ILE A 158 -3.10 -7.07 2.55
N GLU A 159 -4.01 -7.96 2.98
CA GLU A 159 -3.73 -8.95 4.01
C GLU A 159 -2.56 -9.85 3.64
N LEU A 160 -2.40 -10.24 2.37
CA LEU A 160 -1.37 -11.19 1.97
C LEU A 160 0.01 -10.52 1.80
N HIS A 161 0.06 -9.32 1.24
CA HIS A 161 1.32 -8.75 0.73
C HIS A 161 1.67 -7.37 1.25
N ALA A 162 0.75 -6.67 1.92
CA ALA A 162 0.87 -5.24 2.15
C ALA A 162 0.36 -4.81 3.54
N GLY A 163 0.10 -3.50 3.67
CA GLY A 163 -0.47 -2.87 4.84
C GLY A 163 -1.64 -1.96 4.47
N LEU A 164 -2.60 -1.85 5.39
CA LEU A 164 -3.81 -1.05 5.29
C LEU A 164 -3.62 0.34 5.90
N ALA A 165 -4.29 1.33 5.33
CA ALA A 165 -4.29 2.72 5.78
C ALA A 165 -2.91 3.40 5.63
N ALA A 166 -2.59 4.37 6.48
CA ALA A 166 -1.42 5.22 6.34
C ALA A 166 -0.30 4.83 7.32
N LYS A 167 0.89 5.43 7.12
CA LYS A 167 2.13 5.16 7.88
C LYS A 167 2.67 3.73 7.73
N THR A 168 2.35 3.05 6.64
CA THR A 168 2.91 1.73 6.29
C THR A 168 4.43 1.75 6.12
N GLN A 169 5.03 2.90 5.79
CA GLN A 169 6.49 3.09 5.80
C GLN A 169 7.13 3.16 7.20
N LEU A 170 6.30 3.06 8.25
CA LEU A 170 6.69 3.09 9.67
C LEU A 170 6.17 1.86 10.43
N GLY A 171 5.79 0.76 9.77
CA GLY A 171 5.42 -0.49 10.44
C GLY A 171 3.92 -0.75 10.55
N TYR A 172 3.08 0.22 10.20
CA TYR A 172 1.66 0.19 10.49
C TYR A 172 0.86 -0.57 9.43
N GLY A 173 -0.30 -1.09 9.82
CA GLY A 173 -1.31 -1.56 8.90
C GLY A 173 -1.25 -3.02 8.49
N TRP A 174 -0.41 -3.86 9.09
CA TRP A 174 -0.49 -5.28 8.84
C TRP A 174 -1.76 -5.83 9.50
N ILE A 175 -2.65 -6.41 8.70
CA ILE A 175 -3.94 -6.95 9.14
C ILE A 175 -4.03 -8.45 8.87
N LYS A 176 -4.99 -9.09 9.52
CA LYS A 176 -5.47 -10.45 9.25
C LYS A 176 -6.98 -10.42 9.06
N ILE A 177 -7.49 -11.05 8.01
CA ILE A 177 -8.93 -11.25 7.82
C ILE A 177 -9.34 -12.46 8.67
N GLY A 178 -10.37 -12.26 9.48
CA GLY A 178 -10.99 -13.30 10.29
C GLY A 178 -12.12 -13.97 9.52
N LYS A 179 -13.36 -13.62 9.85
CA LYS A 179 -14.55 -14.13 9.15
C LYS A 179 -14.87 -13.23 7.95
N SER A 180 -14.85 -13.82 6.76
CA SER A 180 -15.34 -13.26 5.49
C SER A 180 -15.84 -14.40 4.59
N PRO A 181 -16.64 -14.10 3.55
CA PRO A 181 -16.82 -15.03 2.44
C PRO A 181 -15.48 -15.37 1.78
N SER A 182 -15.43 -16.49 1.06
CA SER A 182 -14.31 -16.82 0.20
C SER A 182 -14.34 -15.96 -1.05
N LEU A 183 -13.21 -15.33 -1.39
CA LEU A 183 -13.06 -14.65 -2.67
C LEU A 183 -13.00 -15.67 -3.82
N ASN A 184 -13.81 -15.45 -4.86
CA ASN A 184 -13.60 -16.09 -6.15
C ASN A 184 -12.51 -15.32 -6.91
N VAL A 185 -11.26 -15.80 -6.83
CA VAL A 185 -10.09 -15.12 -7.41
C VAL A 185 -10.23 -14.91 -8.92
N PRO A 186 -10.60 -15.93 -9.75
CA PRO A 186 -10.82 -15.72 -11.18
C PRO A 186 -11.85 -14.62 -11.48
N ALA A 187 -12.99 -14.61 -10.79
CA ALA A 187 -14.03 -13.60 -11.00
C ALA A 187 -13.55 -12.19 -10.61
N PHE A 188 -12.79 -12.07 -9.52
CA PHE A 188 -12.20 -10.79 -9.10
C PHE A 188 -11.21 -10.27 -10.15
N VAL A 189 -10.30 -11.13 -10.63
CA VAL A 189 -9.28 -10.74 -11.63
C VAL A 189 -9.95 -10.35 -12.94
N GLN A 190 -10.96 -11.09 -13.38
CA GLN A 190 -11.76 -10.75 -14.56
C GLN A 190 -12.43 -9.38 -14.40
N ALA A 191 -13.06 -9.11 -13.25
CA ALA A 191 -13.67 -7.81 -12.97
C ALA A 191 -12.65 -6.66 -13.01
N MET A 192 -11.42 -6.88 -12.51
CA MET A 192 -10.34 -5.91 -12.59
C MET A 192 -9.86 -5.68 -14.03
N GLN A 193 -9.75 -6.74 -14.84
CA GLN A 193 -9.41 -6.62 -16.26
C GLN A 193 -10.48 -5.85 -17.05
N SER A 194 -11.77 -6.18 -16.85
CA SER A 194 -12.88 -5.45 -17.47
C SER A 194 -12.88 -3.97 -17.06
N ALA A 195 -12.62 -3.68 -15.79
CA ALA A 195 -12.51 -2.30 -15.31
C ALA A 195 -11.35 -1.54 -15.99
N ALA A 196 -10.18 -2.18 -16.15
CA ALA A 196 -9.03 -1.61 -16.83
C ALA A 196 -9.28 -1.38 -18.34
N ALA A 197 -9.84 -2.37 -19.02
CA ALA A 197 -10.15 -2.33 -20.46
C ALA A 197 -11.20 -1.27 -20.82
N ALA A 198 -12.09 -0.91 -19.90
CA ALA A 198 -13.09 0.12 -20.13
C ALA A 198 -12.50 1.52 -20.33
N ARG A 199 -11.26 1.77 -19.86
CA ARG A 199 -10.53 3.01 -20.15
C ARG A 199 -9.03 2.72 -20.21
N PRO A 200 -8.51 2.25 -21.36
CA PRO A 200 -7.09 1.97 -21.50
C PRO A 200 -6.28 3.25 -21.43
N GLY A 201 -5.01 3.11 -21.07
CA GLY A 201 -4.04 4.19 -21.16
C GLY A 201 -2.99 4.12 -20.07
N ASP A 202 -1.85 4.73 -20.38
CA ASP A 202 -0.70 4.75 -19.48
C ASP A 202 -0.83 5.85 -18.43
N SER A 203 -0.14 5.65 -17.32
CA SER A 203 -0.10 6.57 -16.19
C SER A 203 1.32 6.59 -15.65
N GLU A 204 2.23 7.13 -16.47
CA GLU A 204 3.65 7.22 -16.16
C GLU A 204 3.90 7.89 -14.81
N GLY A 205 4.86 7.36 -14.05
CA GLY A 205 5.28 7.92 -12.77
C GLY A 205 4.30 7.71 -11.60
N LEU A 206 3.21 6.96 -11.80
CA LEU A 206 2.24 6.61 -10.75
C LEU A 206 2.31 5.12 -10.39
N PRO A 207 1.99 4.75 -9.13
CA PRO A 207 2.07 3.35 -8.69
C PRO A 207 1.27 2.41 -9.57
N SER A 208 1.92 1.34 -10.04
CA SER A 208 1.36 0.27 -10.87
C SER A 208 1.75 -1.10 -10.31
N LEU A 209 0.87 -2.11 -10.39
CA LEU A 209 1.19 -3.49 -9.98
C LEU A 209 2.45 -4.02 -10.68
N LYS A 210 2.67 -3.62 -11.94
CA LYS A 210 3.84 -4.03 -12.74
C LYS A 210 5.17 -3.50 -12.21
N GLU A 211 5.13 -2.45 -11.40
CA GLU A 211 6.32 -1.83 -10.80
C GLU A 211 6.51 -2.26 -9.34
N MET A 212 5.62 -3.11 -8.80
CA MET A 212 5.61 -3.51 -7.41
C MET A 212 6.48 -4.72 -7.10
N PHE A 213 7.00 -4.75 -5.88
CA PHE A 213 7.60 -5.92 -5.28
C PHE A 213 6.98 -6.19 -3.90
N PHE A 214 7.00 -7.46 -3.49
CA PHE A 214 6.51 -7.93 -2.20
C PHE A 214 7.50 -8.96 -1.64
N ALA A 215 7.89 -8.78 -0.39
CA ALA A 215 8.82 -9.65 0.29
C ALA A 215 8.34 -9.99 1.69
N GLN A 216 8.58 -11.24 2.08
CA GLN A 216 8.45 -11.69 3.46
C GLN A 216 9.82 -12.09 3.99
N ILE A 217 10.15 -11.63 5.19
CA ILE A 217 11.42 -11.90 5.86
C ILE A 217 11.20 -12.46 7.25
N GLU A 218 12.09 -13.37 7.64
CA GLU A 218 12.32 -13.71 9.03
C GLU A 218 13.45 -12.87 9.60
N THR A 219 13.24 -12.32 10.79
CA THR A 219 14.20 -11.47 11.49
C THR A 219 14.18 -11.74 12.99
N LYS A 220 15.33 -11.53 13.62
CA LYS A 220 15.48 -11.60 15.08
C LYS A 220 14.96 -10.32 15.76
N ASP A 221 14.98 -9.20 15.05
CA ASP A 221 14.49 -7.92 15.54
C ASP A 221 12.97 -8.00 15.76
N GLN A 222 12.49 -7.49 16.90
CA GLN A 222 11.08 -7.61 17.29
C GLN A 222 10.31 -6.31 17.08
N GLY A 223 9.00 -6.45 16.81
CA GLY A 223 8.05 -5.34 16.77
C GLY A 223 8.52 -4.17 15.92
N ILE A 224 8.41 -2.97 16.48
CA ILE A 224 8.80 -1.74 15.81
C ILE A 224 10.30 -1.62 15.57
N THR A 225 11.15 -2.23 16.41
CA THR A 225 12.62 -2.13 16.27
C THR A 225 13.09 -2.66 14.92
N ALA A 226 12.50 -3.76 14.44
CA ALA A 226 12.78 -4.31 13.11
C ALA A 226 12.51 -3.30 11.99
N THR A 227 11.37 -2.61 12.07
CA THR A 227 10.99 -1.53 11.14
C THR A 227 12.03 -0.41 11.13
N LEU A 228 12.44 0.06 12.32
CA LEU A 228 13.35 1.20 12.45
C LEU A 228 14.76 0.87 11.96
N ASN A 229 15.25 -0.33 12.29
CA ASN A 229 16.54 -0.85 11.84
C ASN A 229 16.57 -0.99 10.33
N LEU A 230 15.63 -1.73 9.73
CA LEU A 230 15.64 -1.95 8.28
C LEU A 230 15.44 -0.65 7.51
N LYS A 231 14.60 0.28 8.00
CA LYS A 231 14.45 1.60 7.38
C LYS A 231 15.74 2.41 7.40
N TYR A 232 16.52 2.32 8.49
CA TYR A 232 17.83 2.93 8.54
C TYR A 232 18.80 2.26 7.57
N ASP A 233 18.81 0.93 7.53
CA ASP A 233 19.68 0.12 6.69
C ASP A 233 19.46 0.43 5.21
N PHE A 234 18.20 0.53 4.73
CA PHE A 234 17.91 1.00 3.36
C PHE A 234 18.52 2.38 3.07
N ARG A 235 18.36 3.34 3.98
CA ARG A 235 18.92 4.69 3.77
C ARG A 235 20.45 4.70 3.75
N ALA A 236 21.10 3.77 4.45
CA ALA A 236 22.55 3.62 4.45
C ALA A 236 23.03 2.92 3.17
N ALA A 237 22.39 1.81 2.82
CA ALA A 237 22.61 1.03 1.59
C ALA A 237 22.56 1.91 0.35
N PHE A 238 21.44 2.62 0.12
CA PHE A 238 21.29 3.54 -1.01
C PHE A 238 22.30 4.70 -1.02
N ARG A 239 22.77 5.14 0.16
CA ARG A 239 23.81 6.17 0.21
C ARG A 239 25.15 5.62 -0.29
N ASN A 240 25.46 4.38 0.05
CA ASN A 240 26.73 3.76 -0.30
C ASN A 240 26.74 3.27 -1.75
N ALA A 241 25.69 2.57 -2.19
CA ALA A 241 25.60 1.97 -3.51
C ALA A 241 25.55 3.00 -4.65
N PHE A 242 24.96 4.18 -4.41
CA PHE A 242 24.73 5.20 -5.45
C PHE A 242 25.53 6.49 -5.21
N GLY A 243 26.77 6.38 -4.72
CA GLY A 243 27.71 7.52 -4.62
C GLY A 243 27.18 8.70 -3.78
N GLY A 244 26.34 8.43 -2.79
CA GLY A 244 25.73 9.47 -1.96
C GLY A 244 24.58 10.25 -2.61
N ASN A 245 24.07 9.83 -3.77
CA ASN A 245 23.01 10.52 -4.52
C ASN A 245 21.76 10.79 -3.64
N LYS A 246 21.62 12.05 -3.21
CA LYS A 246 20.57 12.49 -2.28
C LYS A 246 19.19 12.43 -2.95
N THR A 247 19.10 12.78 -4.23
CA THR A 247 17.86 12.81 -5.01
C THR A 247 17.25 11.41 -5.12
N LEU A 248 18.05 10.43 -5.55
CA LEU A 248 17.61 9.03 -5.62
C LEU A 248 17.21 8.50 -4.24
N ARG A 249 18.06 8.66 -3.23
CA ARG A 249 17.76 8.19 -1.88
C ARG A 249 16.47 8.81 -1.32
N HIS A 250 16.21 10.09 -1.59
CA HIS A 250 14.99 10.75 -1.15
C HIS A 250 13.77 10.28 -1.94
N SER A 251 13.92 10.00 -3.24
CA SER A 251 12.83 9.50 -4.08
C SER A 251 12.40 8.07 -3.71
N ILE A 252 13.32 7.23 -3.23
CA ILE A 252 13.06 5.86 -2.77
C ILE A 252 12.67 5.81 -1.29
N CYS A 253 13.54 6.32 -0.41
CA CYS A 253 13.39 6.19 1.04
C CYS A 253 12.54 7.30 1.68
N GLY A 254 12.10 8.29 0.89
CA GLY A 254 11.36 9.46 1.34
C GLY A 254 12.21 10.52 2.04
N THR A 255 11.62 11.71 2.20
CA THR A 255 12.17 12.81 2.99
C THR A 255 11.03 13.62 3.62
N VAL A 256 11.27 14.14 4.82
CA VAL A 256 10.37 15.09 5.51
C VAL A 256 10.92 16.51 5.52
N LYS A 257 12.15 16.71 5.01
CA LYS A 257 12.84 17.99 4.87
C LYS A 257 12.90 18.37 3.39
N ASP A 258 12.82 19.67 3.11
CA ASP A 258 13.05 20.29 1.79
C ASP A 258 12.23 19.64 0.65
N GLY A 259 10.90 19.81 0.69
CA GLY A 259 9.98 19.15 -0.25
C GLY A 259 9.65 17.73 0.23
N ARG A 260 8.57 17.60 1.02
CA ARG A 260 8.16 16.31 1.60
C ARG A 260 7.89 15.30 0.50
N GLN A 261 8.54 14.14 0.57
CA GLN A 261 8.37 13.05 -0.37
C GLN A 261 8.10 11.75 0.38
N ALA A 262 7.03 11.06 0.01
CA ALA A 262 6.70 9.76 0.57
C ALA A 262 7.75 8.72 0.17
N SER A 263 7.98 7.73 1.03
CA SER A 263 8.82 6.59 0.68
C SER A 263 8.07 5.67 -0.27
N LYS A 264 8.78 5.15 -1.27
CA LYS A 264 8.29 4.10 -2.16
C LYS A 264 8.37 2.69 -1.54
N ILE A 265 9.10 2.56 -0.43
CA ILE A 265 9.23 1.33 0.34
C ILE A 265 8.37 1.45 1.60
N SER A 266 7.48 0.47 1.77
CA SER A 266 6.71 0.21 2.96
C SER A 266 7.18 -1.05 3.66
N LEU A 267 6.93 -1.11 4.95
CA LEU A 267 7.42 -2.19 5.79
C LEU A 267 6.55 -2.36 7.03
N SER A 268 6.26 -3.60 7.43
CA SER A 268 5.50 -3.87 8.65
C SER A 268 6.39 -3.83 9.90
N GLN A 269 5.79 -3.85 11.09
CA GLN A 269 6.51 -4.32 12.28
C GLN A 269 6.72 -5.83 12.18
N ALA A 270 7.72 -6.35 12.91
CA ALA A 270 7.90 -7.79 13.04
C ALA A 270 6.85 -8.37 13.98
N VAL A 271 6.14 -9.39 13.52
CA VAL A 271 5.11 -10.13 14.26
C VAL A 271 5.52 -11.59 14.26
N ASN A 272 5.79 -12.15 15.44
CA ASN A 272 6.29 -13.53 15.61
C ASN A 272 7.53 -13.82 14.73
N GLY A 273 8.52 -12.92 14.76
CA GLY A 273 9.76 -13.05 13.97
C GLY A 273 9.59 -12.86 12.45
N THR A 274 8.38 -12.58 11.97
CA THR A 274 8.11 -12.35 10.54
C THR A 274 7.84 -10.88 10.28
N MET A 275 8.34 -10.34 9.16
CA MET A 275 8.07 -8.97 8.71
C MET A 275 7.84 -8.95 7.19
N ARG A 276 7.08 -7.95 6.73
CA ARG A 276 6.85 -7.69 5.31
C ARG A 276 7.56 -6.45 4.85
N VAL A 277 8.01 -6.48 3.61
CA VAL A 277 8.52 -5.32 2.88
C VAL A 277 7.86 -5.31 1.51
N TRP A 278 7.32 -4.18 1.12
CA TRP A 278 6.70 -4.03 -0.20
C TRP A 278 6.89 -2.60 -0.69
N GLY A 279 6.73 -2.40 -1.98
CA GLY A 279 6.87 -1.08 -2.56
C GLY A 279 6.55 -1.08 -4.04
N TRP A 280 6.64 0.09 -4.64
CA TRP A 280 6.57 0.28 -6.08
C TRP A 280 7.78 1.09 -6.50
N ILE A 281 8.51 0.60 -7.51
CA ILE A 281 9.75 1.22 -7.97
C ILE A 281 9.52 1.60 -9.44
N PRO A 282 9.45 2.91 -9.77
CA PRO A 282 9.17 3.35 -11.14
C PRO A 282 10.30 2.96 -12.08
N GLU A 283 9.97 2.84 -13.36
CA GLU A 283 10.98 2.59 -14.42
C GLU A 283 11.96 3.76 -14.59
N ASP A 284 11.49 5.00 -14.45
CA ASP A 284 12.31 6.20 -14.55
C ASP A 284 12.35 6.98 -13.23
N PHE A 285 13.57 7.26 -12.75
CA PHE A 285 13.82 8.09 -11.57
C PHE A 285 14.17 9.54 -11.89
N ARG A 286 14.33 9.88 -13.18
CA ARG A 286 14.94 11.14 -13.65
C ARG A 286 16.31 11.37 -13.02
N VAL A 287 17.05 10.28 -12.80
CA VAL A 287 18.42 10.27 -12.30
C VAL A 287 19.29 9.57 -13.35
N PRO A 288 20.30 10.24 -13.91
CA PRO A 288 21.15 9.64 -14.94
C PRO A 288 21.81 8.34 -14.47
N ASN A 289 21.88 7.36 -15.37
CA ASN A 289 22.60 6.09 -15.17
C ASN A 289 22.12 5.22 -13.99
N VAL A 290 20.87 5.39 -13.55
CA VAL A 290 20.26 4.54 -12.52
C VAL A 290 19.05 3.85 -13.12
N THR A 291 19.08 2.51 -13.16
CA THR A 291 17.97 1.70 -13.66
C THR A 291 17.09 1.19 -12.52
N ARG A 292 15.84 0.86 -12.85
CA ARG A 292 14.92 0.17 -11.91
C ARG A 292 15.54 -1.09 -11.33
N SER A 293 16.15 -1.91 -12.18
CA SER A 293 16.79 -3.18 -11.78
C SER A 293 17.86 -2.98 -10.70
N GLN A 294 18.77 -2.00 -10.88
CA GLN A 294 19.78 -1.69 -9.86
C GLN A 294 19.18 -1.28 -8.51
N VAL A 295 18.08 -0.51 -8.53
CA VAL A 295 17.37 -0.09 -7.31
C VAL A 295 16.70 -1.27 -6.63
N VAL A 296 16.05 -2.14 -7.40
CA VAL A 296 15.39 -3.35 -6.88
C VAL A 296 16.41 -4.34 -6.31
N ASP A 297 17.53 -4.55 -7.00
CA ASP A 297 18.61 -5.42 -6.55
C ASP A 297 19.22 -4.92 -5.23
N GLU A 298 19.43 -3.62 -5.08
CA GLU A 298 19.92 -3.04 -3.82
C GLU A 298 18.90 -3.24 -2.68
N ILE A 299 17.60 -3.10 -2.95
CA ILE A 299 16.54 -3.39 -1.98
C ILE A 299 16.61 -4.85 -1.55
N LYS A 300 16.68 -5.77 -2.51
CA LYS A 300 16.72 -7.22 -2.26
C LYS A 300 17.99 -7.62 -1.52
N ALA A 301 19.14 -7.03 -1.84
CA ALA A 301 20.41 -7.24 -1.14
C ALA A 301 20.33 -6.75 0.31
N THR A 302 19.81 -5.53 0.53
CA THR A 302 19.63 -4.97 1.89
C THR A 302 18.73 -5.86 2.74
N ILE A 303 17.64 -6.38 2.16
CA ILE A 303 16.70 -7.29 2.82
C ILE A 303 17.39 -8.60 3.23
N LYS A 304 18.20 -9.20 2.34
CA LYS A 304 18.96 -10.44 2.61
C LYS A 304 20.04 -10.26 3.68
N ILE A 305 20.63 -9.07 3.77
CA ILE A 305 21.59 -8.73 4.85
C ILE A 305 20.86 -8.59 6.17
N PHE A 306 19.67 -7.97 6.16
CA PHE A 306 18.89 -7.71 7.38
C PHE A 306 18.28 -8.97 8.00
N GLY A 307 17.80 -9.91 7.19
CA GLY A 307 17.13 -11.11 7.65
C GLY A 307 17.01 -12.20 6.58
N ALA A 308 16.47 -13.35 6.97
CA ALA A 308 16.27 -14.47 6.05
C ALA A 308 15.07 -14.20 5.13
N LEU A 309 15.34 -14.03 3.83
CA LEU A 309 14.31 -13.84 2.80
C LEU A 309 13.51 -15.13 2.60
N LYS A 310 12.21 -15.09 2.89
CA LYS A 310 11.29 -16.24 2.70
C LYS A 310 10.62 -16.24 1.36
N SER A 311 10.18 -15.06 0.92
CA SER A 311 9.56 -14.92 -0.39
C SER A 311 9.89 -13.58 -1.00
N TRP A 312 10.01 -13.57 -2.32
CA TRP A 312 10.15 -12.39 -3.16
C TRP A 312 9.20 -12.55 -4.34
N ARG A 313 8.29 -11.60 -4.51
CA ARG A 313 7.31 -11.56 -5.61
C ARG A 313 7.48 -10.22 -6.31
N GLU A 314 7.70 -10.28 -7.60
CA GLU A 314 7.86 -9.12 -8.47
C GLU A 314 7.30 -9.48 -9.83
N TYR A 315 6.74 -8.49 -10.52
CA TYR A 315 6.26 -8.68 -11.87
C TYR A 315 7.44 -8.82 -12.84
N ASP A 316 7.44 -9.90 -13.61
CA ASP A 316 8.38 -10.12 -14.70
C ASP A 316 7.59 -10.27 -16.02
N PRO A 317 7.62 -9.26 -16.91
CA PRO A 317 6.88 -9.31 -18.17
C PRO A 317 7.36 -10.42 -19.11
N SER A 318 8.56 -10.99 -18.91
CA SER A 318 9.05 -12.13 -19.69
C SER A 318 8.44 -13.47 -19.28
N GLN A 319 7.83 -13.53 -18.09
CA GLN A 319 7.30 -14.77 -17.51
C GLN A 319 5.77 -14.82 -17.49
N VAL A 320 5.11 -13.71 -17.13
CA VAL A 320 3.66 -13.67 -16.92
C VAL A 320 3.05 -12.33 -17.31
N ASP A 321 1.78 -12.33 -17.71
CA ASP A 321 1.01 -11.10 -17.86
C ASP A 321 0.53 -10.56 -16.48
N GLY A 322 0.03 -9.33 -16.48
CA GLY A 322 -0.39 -8.66 -15.24
C GLY A 322 -1.55 -9.36 -14.53
N ALA A 323 -2.44 -10.02 -15.27
CA ALA A 323 -3.59 -10.72 -14.71
C ALA A 323 -3.17 -12.02 -14.02
N THR A 324 -2.31 -12.80 -14.67
CA THR A 324 -1.69 -14.01 -14.15
C THR A 324 -0.86 -13.69 -12.90
N PHE A 325 -0.10 -12.59 -12.93
CA PHE A 325 0.62 -12.13 -11.74
C PHE A 325 -0.34 -11.80 -10.59
N LEU A 326 -1.42 -11.03 -10.83
CA LEU A 326 -2.42 -10.71 -9.81
C LEU A 326 -3.10 -11.98 -9.24
N THR A 327 -3.48 -12.93 -10.09
CA THR A 327 -4.03 -14.23 -9.68
C THR A 327 -3.05 -14.93 -8.73
N SER A 328 -1.78 -15.01 -9.12
CA SER A 328 -0.74 -15.67 -8.31
C SER A 328 -0.54 -15.03 -6.94
N LEU A 329 -0.82 -13.72 -6.78
CA LEU A 329 -0.71 -13.02 -5.50
C LEU A 329 -1.89 -13.37 -4.57
N LEU A 330 -3.05 -13.72 -5.11
CA LEU A 330 -4.26 -14.00 -4.32
C LEU A 330 -4.46 -15.49 -4.03
N GLU A 331 -3.86 -16.38 -4.83
CA GLU A 331 -3.92 -17.81 -4.61
C GLU A 331 -3.12 -18.20 -3.35
N LYS A 332 -3.84 -18.77 -2.37
CA LYS A 332 -3.31 -19.15 -1.05
C LYS A 332 -2.23 -20.24 -1.08
N GLY A 333 -1.92 -20.79 -2.26
CA GLY A 333 -0.87 -21.80 -2.49
C GLY A 333 0.57 -21.29 -2.34
N GLY A 334 0.77 -19.97 -2.18
CA GLY A 334 2.10 -19.36 -1.98
C GLY A 334 2.49 -19.11 -0.52
N ARG A 335 1.83 -19.72 0.47
CA ARG A 335 2.33 -19.75 1.86
C ARG A 335 3.45 -20.80 1.94
N GLN A 336 4.62 -20.48 1.38
CA GLN A 336 5.85 -21.21 1.67
C GLN A 336 6.47 -20.70 2.96
#